data_AF-A0A2V9ZM44-F1
#
_entry.id   AF-A0A2V9ZM44-F1
#
_cell.length_a   1.000
_cell.length_b   1.000
_cell.length_c   1.000
_cell.angle_alpha   90.00
_cell.angle_beta   90.00
_cell.angle_gamma   90.00
#
_symmetry.space_group_name_H-M   'P 1'
#
loop_
_entity.id
_entity.type
_entity.pdbx_description
1 polymer ?
#
loop_
_entity_poly.entity_id
_entity_poly.type
_entity_poly.pdbx_seq_one_letter_code
_entity_poly.pdbx_strand_id
1 'polypeptide(L)' 'MNPANQKQAWPVHKILLRPHIPIVEGLTNLDKLVGKKFQFIGLPLKIDGIDGAPVRALAVLD' A
#
# COMPACT_ATOMS: atom_id res chain seq x y z
N MET A 1 10.27 -13.58 -15.58
CA MET A 1 9.64 -12.43 -16.30
C MET A 1 10.50 -12.08 -17.50
N ASN A 2 9.89 -11.85 -18.67
CA ASN A 2 10.59 -11.42 -19.88
C ASN A 2 11.18 -10.00 -19.70
N PRO A 3 12.50 -9.79 -19.91
CA PRO A 3 13.16 -8.48 -19.79
C PRO A 3 12.55 -7.39 -20.68
N ALA A 4 11.92 -7.75 -21.81
CA ALA A 4 11.29 -6.80 -22.72
C ALA A 4 10.02 -6.12 -22.16
N ASN A 5 9.36 -6.72 -21.15
CA ASN A 5 8.14 -6.18 -20.53
C ASN A 5 8.41 -5.31 -19.29
N GLN A 6 9.67 -5.13 -18.90
CA GLN A 6 10.02 -4.42 -17.66
C GLN A 6 9.82 -2.89 -17.76
N LYS A 7 9.92 -2.30 -18.95
CA LYS A 7 9.77 -0.84 -19.12
C LYS A 7 8.36 -0.32 -18.78
N GLN A 8 7.37 -1.22 -18.69
CA GLN A 8 5.97 -0.88 -18.41
C GLN A 8 5.42 -1.53 -17.12
N ALA A 9 6.28 -2.08 -16.25
CA ALA A 9 5.81 -2.67 -15.01
C ALA A 9 5.45 -1.56 -14.00
N TRP A 10 4.31 -1.70 -13.31
CA TRP A 10 3.85 -0.87 -12.19
C TRP A 10 3.30 0.55 -12.52
N PRO A 11 2.30 0.68 -13.41
CA PRO A 11 1.68 1.98 -13.69
C PRO A 11 1.09 2.64 -12.44
N VAL A 12 0.50 1.86 -11.52
CA VAL A 12 -0.03 2.35 -10.24
C VAL A 12 1.07 3.00 -9.39
N HIS A 13 2.23 2.36 -9.29
CA HIS A 13 3.37 2.92 -8.54
C HIS A 13 3.83 4.24 -9.12
N LYS A 14 3.94 4.33 -10.45
CA LYS A 14 4.35 5.58 -11.12
C LYS A 14 3.33 6.69 -10.93
N ILE A 15 2.03 6.38 -10.96
CA ILE A 15 0.96 7.38 -10.81
C ILE A 15 0.88 7.88 -9.36
N LEU A 16 0.96 6.98 -8.37
CA LEU A 16 0.77 7.33 -6.95
C LEU A 16 2.05 7.83 -6.28
N LEU A 17 3.21 7.22 -6.52
CA LEU A 17 4.45 7.61 -5.83
C LEU A 17 5.03 8.92 -6.37
N ARG A 18 4.78 9.29 -7.64
CA ARG A 18 5.20 10.60 -8.19
C ARG A 18 4.70 11.79 -7.36
N PRO A 19 3.41 11.86 -6.98
CA PRO A 19 2.91 12.86 -6.04
C PRO A 19 3.08 12.47 -4.56
N HIS A 20 3.95 11.51 -4.21
CA HIS A 20 4.19 11.05 -2.83
C HIS A 20 2.96 10.45 -2.13
N ILE A 21 2.05 9.83 -2.88
CA ILE A 21 0.94 9.07 -2.31
C ILE A 21 1.43 7.65 -2.00
N PRO A 22 1.47 7.23 -0.72
CA PRO A 22 1.96 5.91 -0.33
C PRO A 22 1.04 4.79 -0.81
N ILE A 23 1.62 3.62 -1.02
CA ILE A 23 0.91 2.39 -1.40
C ILE A 23 0.97 1.41 -0.24
N VAL A 24 -0.15 0.74 0.02
CA VAL A 24 -0.22 -0.37 0.98
C VAL A 24 -0.61 -1.63 0.21
N GLU A 25 0.23 -2.65 0.28
CA GLU A 25 0.05 -3.92 -0.43
C GLU A 25 -0.02 -5.09 0.57
N GLY A 26 -0.50 -6.25 0.10
CA GLY A 26 -0.55 -7.47 0.92
C GLY A 26 -1.57 -7.44 2.06
N LEU A 27 -2.61 -6.60 1.97
CA LEU A 27 -3.69 -6.56 2.97
C LEU A 27 -4.50 -7.86 2.99
N THR A 28 -5.06 -8.18 4.15
CA THR A 28 -5.92 -9.34 4.39
C THR A 28 -7.18 -8.93 5.15
N ASN A 29 -8.18 -9.81 5.26
CA ASN A 29 -9.49 -9.58 5.90
C ASN A 29 -10.34 -8.45 5.25
N LEU A 30 -10.10 -8.13 3.97
CA LEU A 30 -10.82 -7.06 3.27
C LEU A 30 -12.31 -7.38 3.06
N ASP A 31 -12.67 -8.66 3.01
CA ASP A 31 -14.04 -9.16 2.96
C ASP A 31 -14.90 -8.64 4.13
N LYS A 32 -14.30 -8.42 5.29
CA LYS A 32 -14.98 -7.92 6.50
C LYS A 32 -15.30 -6.43 6.44
N LEU A 33 -14.72 -5.70 5.48
CA LEU A 33 -14.79 -4.24 5.35
C LEU A 33 -15.71 -3.78 4.21
N VAL A 34 -16.21 -4.71 3.38
CA VAL A 34 -17.08 -4.39 2.24
C VAL A 34 -18.35 -3.68 2.71
N GLY A 35 -18.65 -2.54 2.09
CA GLY A 35 -19.83 -1.73 2.40
C GLY A 35 -19.74 -0.93 3.72
N LYS A 36 -18.60 -0.96 4.41
CA LYS A 36 -18.38 -0.24 5.66
C LYS A 36 -17.50 1.00 5.44
N LYS A 37 -17.81 2.08 6.12
CA LYS A 37 -16.84 3.16 6.36
C LYS A 37 -16.00 2.77 7.56
N PHE A 38 -14.70 3.03 7.48
CA PHE A 38 -13.76 2.69 8.54
C PHE A 38 -12.56 3.62 8.49
N GLN A 39 -11.88 3.78 9.62
CA GLN A 39 -10.58 4.45 9.66
C GLN A 39 -9.48 3.42 9.41
N PHE A 40 -8.67 3.66 8.38
CA PHE A 40 -7.46 2.86 8.13
C PHE A 40 -6.27 3.45 8.89
N ILE A 41 -5.51 2.59 9.58
CA ILE A 41 -4.27 2.95 10.27
C ILE A 41 -3.16 1.99 9.81
N GLY A 42 -2.13 2.54 9.18
CA GLY A 42 -0.94 1.81 8.75
C GLY A 42 0.31 2.60 9.15
N LEU A 43 0.93 2.21 10.27
CA LEU A 43 2.10 2.89 10.82
C LEU A 43 3.38 2.11 10.44
N PRO A 44 4.19 2.61 9.49
CA PRO A 44 5.46 1.97 9.12
C PRO A 44 6.52 2.08 10.22
N LEU A 45 7.46 1.15 10.20
CA LEU A 45 8.67 1.26 11.02
C LEU A 45 9.43 2.54 10.62
N LYS A 46 9.85 3.31 11.62
CA LYS A 46 10.59 4.56 11.43
C LYS A 46 12.08 4.26 11.23
N ILE A 47 12.42 3.74 10.06
CA ILE A 47 13.80 3.45 9.65
C ILE A 47 14.23 4.56 8.67
N ASP A 48 15.43 5.09 8.85
CA ASP A 48 15.96 6.14 7.99
C ASP A 48 16.41 5.60 6.63
N GLY A 49 16.22 6.38 5.57
CA GLY A 49 16.70 6.06 4.22
C GLY A 49 15.98 4.92 3.48
N ILE A 50 14.80 4.48 3.91
CA ILE A 50 14.01 3.43 3.23
C ILE A 50 12.77 3.99 2.53
N ASP A 51 12.38 3.33 1.43
CA ASP A 51 11.20 3.72 0.64
C ASP A 51 9.87 3.15 1.19
N GLY A 52 9.94 2.15 2.07
CA GLY A 52 8.77 1.49 2.66
C GLY A 52 9.13 0.46 3.73
N ALA A 53 8.20 0.19 4.64
CA ALA A 53 8.37 -0.75 5.74
C ALA A 53 7.11 -1.59 5.95
N PRO A 54 7.22 -2.80 6.53
CA PRO A 54 6.06 -3.56 6.95
C PRO A 54 5.24 -2.78 7.98
N VAL A 55 3.92 -2.99 7.96
CA VAL A 55 2.98 -2.39 8.91
C VAL A 55 2.11 -3.46 9.56
N ARG A 56 1.68 -3.20 10.80
CA ARG A 56 0.48 -3.83 11.32
C ARG A 56 -0.71 -2.98 10.89
N ALA A 57 -1.31 -3.33 9.75
CA ALA A 57 -2.50 -2.64 9.26
C ALA A 57 -3.71 -2.89 10.17
N LEU A 58 -4.45 -1.84 10.46
CA LEU A 58 -5.66 -1.85 11.27
C LEU A 58 -6.80 -1.12 10.54
N ALA A 59 -8.01 -1.63 10.72
CA ALA A 59 -9.25 -0.95 10.37
C ALA A 59 -10.06 -0.76 11.67
N VAL A 60 -10.38 0.48 12.01
CA VAL A 60 -11.26 0.81 13.14
C VAL A 60 -12.67 0.95 12.60
N LEU A 61 -13.57 0.11 13.12
CA LEU A 61 -15.00 0.11 12.81
C LEU A 61 -15.74 0.86 13.93
N ASP A 62 -16.80 1.58 13.56
CA ASP A 62 -17.79 2.10 14.50
C ASP A 62 -18.75 1.00 14.97
#